data_AF-A0A368W8P9-F1
#
_entry.id   AF-A0A368W8P9-F1
#
_cell.length_a   1.000
_cell.length_b   1.000
_cell.length_c   1.000
_cell.angle_alpha   90.00
_cell.angle_beta   90.00
_cell.angle_gamma   90.00
#
_symmetry.space_group_name_H-M   'P 1'
#
loop_
_entity.id
_entity.type
_entity.pdbx_description
1 polymer ?
#
loop_
_entity_poly.entity_id
_entity_poly.type
_entity_poly.pdbx_seq_one_letter_code
_entity_poly.pdbx_strand_id
1 'polypeptide(L)' 'MSDVMIKVNDNGPLRITGKVEMVDSLGNRFETKESFILCRCGLSNQKPFCDLTHKGKFESAPRA' A
#
# COMPACT_ATOMS: atom_id res chain seq x y z
N MET A 1 10.17 20.48 -2.83
CA MET A 1 8.92 19.69 -2.93
C MET A 1 9.29 18.29 -2.47
N SER A 2 8.63 17.74 -1.45
CA SER A 2 8.90 16.35 -1.05
C SER A 2 8.29 15.44 -2.11
N ASP A 3 9.13 14.72 -2.85
CA ASP A 3 8.66 13.81 -3.89
C ASP A 3 7.78 12.72 -3.27
N VAL A 4 6.51 12.67 -3.69
CA VAL A 4 5.60 11.59 -3.34
C VAL A 4 5.88 10.43 -4.28
N MET A 5 6.17 9.26 -3.72
CA MET A 5 6.51 8.06 -4.48
C MET A 5 5.57 6.92 -4.12
N ILE A 6 5.05 6.25 -5.16
CA ILE A 6 4.35 4.97 -5.04
C ILE A 6 5.21 3.92 -5.74
N LYS A 7 5.74 2.97 -4.99
CA LYS A 7 6.50 1.83 -5.52
C LYS A 7 5.64 0.58 -5.53
N VAL A 8 5.46 0.01 -6.71
CA VAL A 8 4.82 -1.29 -6.90
C VAL A 8 5.88 -2.37 -6.71
N ASN A 9 5.74 -3.23 -5.70
CA ASN A 9 6.66 -4.34 -5.50
C ASN A 9 6.13 -5.61 -6.16
N ASP A 10 6.99 -6.30 -6.90
CA ASP A 10 6.73 -7.63 -7.43
C ASP A 10 6.37 -8.57 -6.27
N ASN A 11 5.27 -9.31 -6.44
CA ASN A 11 4.71 -10.24 -5.45
C ASN A 11 4.42 -9.59 -4.08
N GLY A 12 4.29 -8.26 -4.05
CA GLY A 12 4.28 -7.49 -2.81
C GLY A 12 3.30 -6.31 -2.79
N PRO A 13 3.33 -5.55 -1.68
CA PRO A 13 2.44 -4.42 -1.46
C PRO A 13 2.83 -3.19 -2.28
N LEU A 14 1.92 -2.22 -2.32
CA LEU A 14 2.23 -0.86 -2.74
C LEU A 14 2.96 -0.15 -1.59
N ARG A 15 4.13 0.41 -1.84
CA ARG A 15 4.85 1.25 -0.87
C ARG A 15 4.64 2.71 -1.21
N ILE A 16 4.09 3.46 -0.27
CA ILE A 16 3.87 4.89 -0.39
C ILE A 16 4.90 5.58 0.48
N THR A 17 5.56 6.60 -0.07
CA THR A 17 6.52 7.44 0.63
C THR A 17 6.22 8.90 0.31
N GLY A 18 6.21 9.74 1.34
CA GLY A 18 5.90 11.17 1.25
C GLY A 18 4.62 11.53 2.00
N LYS A 19 4.31 12.83 2.05
CA LYS A 19 3.05 13.32 2.62
C LYS A 19 1.93 13.14 1.60
N VAL A 20 0.99 12.25 1.91
CA VAL A 20 -0.21 12.00 1.13
C VAL A 20 -1.45 12.10 2.03
N GLU A 21 -2.57 12.50 1.46
CA GLU A 21 -3.87 12.36 2.10
C GLU A 21 -4.45 10.98 1.78
N MET A 22 -4.85 10.24 2.81
CA MET A 22 -5.55 8.98 2.65
C MET A 22 -7.02 9.19 2.98
N VAL A 23 -7.89 8.84 2.03
CA VAL A 23 -9.35 8.90 2.19
C VAL A 23 -9.97 7.55 1.89
N ASP A 24 -11.03 7.18 2.60
CA ASP A 24 -11.84 6.02 2.26
C ASP A 24 -12.93 6.35 1.22
N SER A 25 -13.73 5.34 0.86
CA SER A 25 -14.84 5.49 -0.08
C SER A 25 -15.96 6.43 0.39
N LEU A 26 -16.00 6.77 1.68
CA LEU A 26 -16.96 7.69 2.28
C LEU A 26 -16.37 9.10 2.46
N GLY A 27 -15.09 9.30 2.12
CA GLY A 27 -14.39 10.57 2.27
C GLY A 27 -13.78 10.79 3.66
N ASN A 28 -13.77 9.78 4.54
CA ASN A 28 -13.13 9.92 5.85
C ASN A 28 -11.61 9.93 5.67
N ARG A 29 -10.95 10.88 6.35
CA ARG A 29 -9.49 11.03 6.32
C ARG A 29 -8.84 10.11 7.34
N PHE A 30 -7.75 9.46 6.94
CA PHE A 30 -6.92 8.64 7.82
C PHE A 30 -5.56 9.28 8.01
N GLU A 31 -5.08 9.30 9.25
CA GLU A 31 -3.71 9.69 9.53
C GLU A 31 -2.75 8.58 9.10
N THR A 32 -1.89 8.90 8.14
CA THR A 32 -0.83 8.00 7.67
C THR A 32 0.55 8.52 8.05
N LYS A 33 1.48 7.59 8.24
CA LYS A 33 2.90 7.91 8.40
C LYS A 33 3.49 8.39 7.08
N GLU A 34 4.68 9.00 7.12
CA GLU A 34 5.41 9.41 5.92
C GLU A 34 5.82 8.24 5.01
N SER A 35 5.85 7.02 5.55
CA SER A 35 5.96 5.81 4.73
C SER A 35 5.07 4.71 5.28
N PHE A 36 4.28 4.11 4.39
CA PHE A 36 3.39 2.99 4.71
C PHE A 36 3.21 2.07 3.51
N ILE A 37 2.64 0.90 3.76
CA ILE A 37 2.40 -0.12 2.74
C ILE A 37 0.94 -0.53 2.70
N LEU A 38 0.37 -0.52 1.50
CA LEU A 38 -1.02 -0.94 1.26
C LEU A 38 -1.08 -2.35 0.70
N CYS A 39 -2.09 -3.09 1.14
CA CYS A 39 -2.36 -4.43 0.66
C CYS A 39 -2.73 -4.39 -0.82
N ARG A 40 -2.00 -5.15 -1.63
CA ARG A 40 -2.30 -5.37 -3.05
C ARG A 40 -2.81 -6.78 -3.34
N CYS A 41 -2.54 -7.74 -2.45
CA CYS A 41 -2.83 -9.16 -2.68
C CYS A 41 -4.25 -9.60 -2.26
N GLY A 42 -5.00 -8.76 -1.53
CA GLY A 42 -6.30 -9.12 -0.98
C GLY A 42 -6.26 -10.07 0.24
N LEU A 43 -5.11 -10.65 0.58
CA LEU A 43 -4.98 -11.64 1.67
C LEU A 43 -4.78 -11.04 3.07
N SER A 44 -4.54 -9.74 3.18
CA SER A 44 -4.22 -9.14 4.48
C SER A 44 -5.39 -9.16 5.46
N ASN A 45 -5.13 -9.38 6.75
CA ASN A 45 -6.13 -9.26 7.81
C ASN A 45 -6.23 -7.83 8.37
N GLN A 46 -5.33 -6.92 7.98
CA GLN A 46 -5.28 -5.53 8.43
C GLN A 46 -5.57 -4.55 7.29
N LYS A 47 -6.48 -4.91 6.39
CA LYS A 47 -6.86 -4.05 5.26
C LYS A 47 -7.27 -2.67 5.77
N PRO A 48 -6.85 -1.59 5.10
CA PRO A 48 -6.19 -1.53 3.79
C PRO A 48 -4.67 -1.76 3.80
N PHE A 49 -4.05 -1.92 4.97
CA PHE A 49 -2.61 -2.08 5.12
C PHE A 49 -2.14 -3.49 4.81
N CYS A 50 -0.85 -3.62 4.49
CA CYS A 50 -0.22 -4.92 4.29
C CYS A 50 0.39 -5.47 5.58
N ASP A 51 0.01 -6.68 5.97
CA ASP A 51 0.52 -7.43 7.13
C ASP A 51 1.47 -8.58 6.74
N LEU A 52 2.03 -8.54 5.53
CA LEU A 52 2.97 -9.54 4.97
C LEU A 52 2.35 -10.91 4.61
N THR A 53 1.03 -11.08 4.71
CA THR A 53 0.34 -12.34 4.34
C THR A 53 0.50 -12.73 2.85
N HIS A 54 0.97 -11.81 2.00
CA HIS A 54 1.24 -12.07 0.59
C HIS A 54 2.40 -13.05 0.33
N LYS A 55 3.34 -13.20 1.28
CA LYS A 55 4.55 -14.00 1.08
C LYS A 55 4.21 -15.46 0.74
N GLY A 56 4.69 -15.92 -0.42
CA GLY A 56 4.47 -17.29 -0.90
C GLY A 56 3.04 -17.61 -1.34
N LYS A 57 2.13 -16.63 -1.38
CA LYS A 57 0.71 -16.81 -1.74
C LYS A 57 0.22 -15.85 -2.82
N PHE A 58 1.05 -14.89 -3.20
CA PHE A 58 0.71 -13.84 -4.15
C PHE A 58 1.78 -13.75 -5.22
N GLU A 59 1.40 -14.01 -6.46
CA GLU A 59 2.26 -13.88 -7.64
C GLU A 59 1.69 -12.80 -8.55
N SER A 60 2.45 -11.72 -8.69
CA SER A 60 2.09 -10.57 -9.52
C SER A 60 3.30 -9.67 -9.70
N ALA A 61 3.86 -9.65 -10.91
CA ALA A 61 4.97 -8.78 -11.32
C ALA A 61 4.50 -7.75 -12.38
N PRO A 62 3.56 -6.85 -12.05
CA PRO A 62 3.09 -5.84 -12.98
C PRO A 62 4.22 -4.82 -13.23
N ARG A 63 4.55 -4.63 -14.50
CA ARG A 63 5.39 -3.52 -14.95
C ARG A 63 4.48 -2.32 -15.18
N ALA A 64 4.10 -1.65 -14.09
CA ALA A 64 3.50 -0.32 -14.16
C ALA A 64 4.60 0.72 -14.41
#